data_AF-A0A535MYN6-F1
#
_entry.id   AF-A0A535MYN6-F1
#
_cell.length_a   1.000
_cell.length_b   1.000
_cell.length_c   1.000
_cell.angle_alpha   90.00
_cell.angle_beta   90.00
_cell.angle_gamma   90.00
#
_symmetry.space_group_name_H-M   'P 1'
#
loop_
_entity.id
_entity.type
_entity.pdbx_description
1 polymer ?
#
loop_
_entity_poly.entity_id
_entity_poly.type
_entity_poly.pdbx_seq_one_letter_code
_entity_poly.pdbx_strand_id
1 'polypeptide(L)'
;MLQELVIKVPAPFLGSPDIGFSTRYPAQESQTPLRDVPFIIEGPSRPMRLLHSRLELFRDKRALVPDSLDEGYTWTDLIQLNDEVFLLAFRDESLREGPEPASEHRYLLNLIRPLIFPFLKDCVRIGQLALRDSIDLAVLQDSRVMAELELARDQIVPANGSIVLWNLP
;
A
#
# COMPACT_ATOMS: atom_id res chain seq x y z
N MET A 1 7.43 -20.84 -10.79
CA MET A 1 7.63 -20.32 -9.43
C MET A 1 7.73 -18.82 -9.54
N LEU A 2 6.95 -18.07 -8.74
CA LEU A 2 7.06 -16.63 -8.71
C LEU A 2 8.30 -16.21 -7.94
N GLN A 3 9.14 -15.38 -8.54
CA GLN A 3 10.26 -14.75 -7.85
C GLN A 3 9.74 -13.61 -6.96
N GLU A 4 10.49 -13.26 -5.92
CA GLU A 4 10.15 -12.15 -5.04
C GLU A 4 10.13 -10.85 -5.83
N LEU A 5 9.10 -10.03 -5.63
CA LEU A 5 8.99 -8.70 -6.22
C LEU A 5 8.93 -7.66 -5.12
N VAL A 6 9.63 -6.55 -5.31
CA VAL A 6 9.56 -5.39 -4.42
C VAL A 6 8.91 -4.24 -5.17
N ILE A 7 7.84 -3.70 -4.62
CA ILE A 7 7.22 -2.48 -5.13
C ILE A 7 7.63 -1.34 -4.22
N LYS A 8 8.18 -0.27 -4.79
CA LYS A 8 8.53 0.96 -4.06
C LYS A 8 7.63 2.09 -4.52
N VAL A 9 7.06 2.82 -3.58
CA VAL A 9 6.20 3.97 -3.81
C VAL A 9 6.78 5.16 -3.06
N PRO A 10 7.61 6.00 -3.71
CA PRO A 10 8.14 7.20 -3.10
C PRO A 10 7.06 8.28 -2.98
N ALA A 11 7.11 9.07 -1.90
CA ALA A 11 6.38 10.33 -1.76
C ALA A 11 4.87 10.28 -2.13
N PRO A 12 4.06 9.29 -1.70
CA PRO A 12 2.66 9.22 -2.13
C PRO A 12 1.78 10.30 -1.46
N PHE A 13 2.22 10.84 -0.32
CA PHE A 13 1.46 11.77 0.49
C PHE A 13 1.74 13.22 0.12
N LEU A 14 0.70 14.04 0.15
CA LEU A 14 0.85 15.48 -0.03
C LEU A 14 1.63 16.07 1.16
N GLY A 15 2.54 17.00 0.85
CA GLY A 15 3.32 17.74 1.85
C GLY A 15 4.51 17.01 2.47
N SER A 16 4.75 15.74 2.13
CA SER A 16 5.89 14.98 2.66
C SER A 16 6.63 14.21 1.57
N PRO A 17 7.60 14.86 0.89
CA PRO A 17 8.35 14.23 -0.20
C PRO A 17 9.27 13.10 0.29
N ASP A 18 9.61 13.09 1.58
CA ASP A 18 10.56 12.14 2.16
C ASP A 18 9.89 10.92 2.80
N ILE A 19 8.54 10.83 2.78
CA ILE A 19 7.83 9.64 3.25
C ILE A 19 7.53 8.76 2.04
N GLY A 20 7.97 7.51 2.09
CA GLY A 20 7.64 6.50 1.09
C GLY A 20 7.27 5.18 1.75
N PHE A 21 6.88 4.22 0.93
CA PHE A 21 6.75 2.84 1.40
C PHE A 21 7.23 1.85 0.36
N SER A 22 7.54 0.65 0.83
CA SER A 22 7.80 -0.50 -0.02
C SER A 22 7.00 -1.71 0.45
N THR A 23 6.67 -2.59 -0.48
CA THR A 23 6.04 -3.87 -0.18
C THR A 23 6.74 -4.98 -0.92
N ARG A 24 6.84 -6.15 -0.28
CA ARG A 24 7.52 -7.32 -0.82
C ARG A 24 6.51 -8.41 -1.10
N TYR A 25 6.24 -8.65 -2.37
CA TYR A 25 5.43 -9.77 -2.78
C TYR A 25 6.23 -11.06 -2.67
N PRO A 26 5.83 -11.99 -1.77
CA PRO A 26 6.61 -13.19 -1.53
C PRO A 26 6.62 -14.09 -2.75
N ALA A 27 7.77 -14.72 -2.99
CA ALA A 27 7.85 -15.87 -3.89
C ALA A 27 6.91 -16.97 -3.38
N GLN A 28 5.90 -17.34 -4.18
CA GLN A 28 4.91 -18.34 -3.81
C GLN A 28 4.67 -19.33 -4.96
N GLU A 29 4.37 -20.57 -4.58
CA GLU A 29 3.87 -21.58 -5.51
C GLU A 29 2.41 -21.26 -5.85
N SER A 30 2.03 -21.46 -7.11
CA SER A 30 0.64 -21.34 -7.54
C SER A 30 -0.25 -22.21 -6.64
N GLN A 31 -1.40 -21.68 -6.20
CA GLN A 31 -2.39 -22.36 -5.34
C GLN A 31 -2.05 -22.45 -3.83
N THR A 32 -1.01 -21.75 -3.35
CA THR A 32 -0.82 -21.56 -1.89
C THR A 32 -1.61 -20.36 -1.36
N PRO A 33 -2.10 -20.39 -0.09
CA PRO A 33 -2.71 -19.23 0.54
C PRO A 33 -1.75 -18.03 0.49
N LEU A 34 -2.27 -16.85 0.15
CA LEU A 34 -1.45 -15.64 0.12
C LEU A 34 -0.97 -15.35 1.55
N ARG A 35 0.34 -15.48 1.78
CA ARG A 35 0.96 -14.98 3.03
C ARG A 35 0.72 -13.48 3.18
N ASP A 36 0.64 -13.04 4.43
CA ASP A 36 0.63 -11.64 4.81
C ASP A 36 1.77 -10.89 4.08
N VAL A 37 1.42 -9.82 3.36
CA VAL A 37 2.35 -9.06 2.54
C VAL A 37 2.77 -7.80 3.30
N PRO A 38 4.05 -7.66 3.70
CA PRO A 38 4.49 -6.54 4.52
C PRO A 38 4.55 -5.24 3.70
N PHE A 39 4.16 -4.15 4.36
CA PHE A 39 4.37 -2.77 3.96
C PHE A 39 5.34 -2.16 4.96
N ILE A 40 6.47 -1.67 4.45
CA ILE A 40 7.50 -0.97 5.19
C ILE A 40 7.37 0.50 4.82
N ILE A 41 7.04 1.35 5.79
CA ILE A 41 6.88 2.79 5.61
C ILE A 41 8.06 3.47 6.26
N GLU A 42 8.71 4.35 5.51
CA GLU A 42 9.95 5.01 5.91
C GLU A 42 9.84 6.51 5.68
N GLY A 43 10.39 7.30 6.59
CA GLY A 43 10.49 8.74 6.43
C GLY A 43 10.94 9.46 7.70
N PRO A 44 11.01 10.80 7.69
CA PRO A 44 11.51 11.57 8.82
C PRO A 44 10.57 11.52 10.03
N SER A 45 11.14 11.47 11.25
CA SER A 45 10.39 11.25 12.49
C SER A 45 9.18 12.17 12.69
N ARG A 46 9.31 13.44 12.29
CA ARG A 46 8.30 14.46 12.58
C ARG A 46 6.95 14.18 11.88
N PRO A 47 6.86 14.11 10.54
CA PRO A 47 5.60 13.76 9.86
C PRO A 47 5.21 12.29 10.09
N MET A 48 6.17 11.40 10.35
CA MET A 48 5.89 10.00 10.70
C MET A 48 5.02 9.86 11.96
N ARG A 49 5.14 10.75 12.97
CA ARG A 49 4.24 10.72 14.14
C ARG A 49 2.77 10.93 13.79
N LEU A 50 2.49 11.85 12.86
CA LEU A 50 1.11 12.05 12.41
C LEU A 50 0.64 10.83 11.61
N LEU A 51 1.47 10.35 10.69
CA LEU A 51 1.18 9.15 9.90
C LEU A 51 0.88 7.94 10.78
N HIS A 52 1.69 7.69 11.81
CA HIS A 52 1.48 6.63 12.80
C HIS A 52 0.06 6.67 13.38
N SER A 53 -0.34 7.84 13.90
CA SER A 53 -1.67 8.01 14.50
C SER A 53 -2.83 7.77 13.53
N ARG A 54 -2.60 7.90 12.21
CA ARG A 54 -3.60 7.62 11.18
C ARG A 54 -3.60 6.15 10.78
N LEU A 55 -2.42 5.53 10.64
CA LEU A 55 -2.27 4.12 10.29
C LEU A 55 -2.77 3.20 11.41
N GLU A 56 -2.64 3.61 12.67
CA GLU A 56 -3.19 2.88 13.83
C GLU A 56 -4.68 2.58 13.68
N LEU A 57 -5.44 3.45 13.00
CA LEU A 57 -6.88 3.29 12.77
C LEU A 57 -7.22 2.11 11.84
N PHE A 58 -6.25 1.56 11.11
CA PHE A 58 -6.49 0.48 10.15
C PHE A 58 -6.98 -0.80 10.83
N ARG A 59 -6.60 -1.03 12.10
CA ARG A 59 -7.09 -2.16 12.90
C ARG A 59 -8.61 -2.14 13.06
N ASP A 60 -9.21 -0.95 13.02
CA ASP A 60 -10.64 -0.72 13.19
C ASP A 60 -11.37 -0.55 11.85
N LYS A 61 -10.73 -0.91 10.73
CA LYS A 61 -11.27 -0.76 9.36
C LYS A 61 -12.74 -1.16 9.25
N ARG A 62 -13.09 -2.35 9.74
CA ARG A 62 -14.46 -2.91 9.64
C ARG A 62 -15.51 -2.07 10.39
N ALA A 63 -15.11 -1.36 11.45
CA ALA A 63 -16.01 -0.49 12.19
C ALA A 63 -16.09 0.92 11.58
N LEU A 64 -14.96 1.43 11.06
CA LEU A 64 -14.85 2.78 10.49
C LEU A 64 -15.41 2.88 9.07
N VAL A 65 -15.44 1.75 8.33
CA VAL A 65 -15.95 1.67 6.98
C VAL A 65 -16.90 0.48 6.85
N PRO A 66 -18.18 0.64 7.15
CA PRO A 66 -19.15 -0.46 7.12
C PRO A 66 -19.25 -1.16 5.76
N ASP A 67 -19.14 -0.40 4.67
CA ASP A 67 -19.15 -0.94 3.29
C ASP A 67 -17.88 -1.74 2.95
N SER A 68 -16.89 -1.80 3.85
CA SER A 68 -15.68 -2.61 3.65
C SER A 68 -15.84 -4.07 4.03
N LEU A 69 -17.02 -4.50 4.53
CA LEU A 69 -17.26 -5.91 4.89
C LEU A 69 -17.16 -6.85 3.69
N ASP A 70 -17.48 -6.35 2.50
CA ASP A 70 -17.35 -7.09 1.23
C ASP A 70 -15.95 -6.97 0.62
N GLU A 71 -15.06 -6.17 1.21
CA GLU A 71 -13.67 -6.10 0.77
C GLU A 71 -12.90 -7.30 1.31
N GLY A 72 -12.48 -8.20 0.42
CA GLY A 72 -11.73 -9.42 0.77
C GLY A 72 -10.29 -9.18 1.24
N TYR A 73 -10.05 -8.19 2.10
CA TYR A 73 -8.75 -7.95 2.72
C TYR A 73 -8.83 -7.22 4.07
N THR A 74 -7.84 -7.49 4.93
CA THR A 74 -7.63 -6.83 6.23
C THR A 74 -6.18 -6.37 6.41
N TRP A 75 -5.94 -5.58 7.46
CA TRP A 75 -4.62 -5.11 7.87
C TRP A 75 -4.25 -5.73 9.22
N THR A 76 -2.97 -6.06 9.41
CA THR A 76 -2.45 -6.38 10.75
C THR A 76 -2.34 -5.12 11.60
N ASP A 77 -2.11 -5.31 12.91
CA ASP A 77 -1.69 -4.22 13.77
C ASP A 77 -0.41 -3.55 13.22
N LEU A 78 -0.35 -2.23 13.38
CA LEU A 78 0.83 -1.43 13.06
C LEU A 78 1.93 -1.73 14.09
N ILE A 79 3.12 -1.99 13.60
CA ILE A 79 4.32 -2.21 14.38
C ILE A 79 5.25 -1.03 14.16
N GLN A 80 5.55 -0.30 15.23
CA GLN A 80 6.55 0.75 15.23
C GLN A 80 7.93 0.15 15.54
N LEU A 81 8.85 0.15 14.57
CA LEU A 81 10.24 -0.28 14.82
C LEU A 81 11.05 0.84 15.48
N ASN A 82 10.89 2.05 14.98
CA ASN A 82 11.39 3.30 15.57
C ASN A 82 10.49 4.47 15.12
N ASP A 83 10.90 5.71 15.33
CA ASP A 83 10.15 6.91 14.93
C ASP A 83 10.18 7.20 13.42
N GLU A 84 11.01 6.50 12.64
CA GLU A 84 11.22 6.69 11.21
C GLU A 84 10.76 5.50 10.35
N VAL A 85 10.45 4.34 10.96
CA VAL A 85 10.12 3.10 10.26
C VAL A 85 8.93 2.39 10.92
N PHE A 86 7.87 2.20 10.15
CA PHE A 86 6.69 1.45 10.55
C PHE A 86 6.46 0.23 9.63
N LEU A 87 5.83 -0.79 10.20
CA LEU A 87 5.46 -2.01 9.51
C LEU A 87 3.98 -2.31 9.74
N LEU A 88 3.27 -2.67 8.68
CA LEU A 88 1.98 -3.36 8.75
C LEU A 88 1.93 -4.39 7.61
N ALA A 89 1.02 -5.35 7.67
CA ALA A 89 0.86 -6.30 6.57
C ALA A 89 -0.56 -6.32 6.03
N PHE A 90 -0.65 -6.44 4.71
CA PHE A 90 -1.86 -6.73 4.00
C PHE A 90 -2.18 -8.22 4.11
N ARG A 91 -3.40 -8.55 4.51
CA ARG A 91 -3.91 -9.91 4.56
C ARG A 91 -5.03 -10.06 3.52
N ASP A 92 -4.80 -10.95 2.56
CA ASP A 92 -5.82 -11.33 1.58
C ASP A 92 -6.81 -12.29 2.25
N GLU A 93 -8.08 -11.89 2.27
CA GLU A 93 -9.21 -12.70 2.72
C GLU A 93 -10.11 -13.10 1.54
N SER A 94 -9.68 -12.83 0.30
CA SER A 94 -10.41 -13.24 -0.89
C SER A 94 -10.22 -14.73 -1.16
N LEU A 95 -11.34 -15.44 -1.39
CA LEU A 95 -11.32 -16.82 -1.84
C LEU A 95 -10.84 -16.85 -3.30
N ARG A 96 -9.59 -17.29 -3.56
CA ARG A 96 -9.02 -17.30 -4.91
C ARG A 96 -9.59 -18.45 -5.74
N GLU A 97 -10.63 -18.17 -6.53
CA GLU A 97 -10.92 -18.91 -7.76
C GLU A 97 -10.83 -17.95 -8.95
N GLY A 98 -9.77 -18.07 -9.76
CA GLY A 98 -9.59 -17.22 -10.93
C GLY A 98 -8.49 -17.73 -11.87
N PRO A 99 -8.64 -17.57 -13.20
CA PRO A 99 -7.75 -18.17 -14.19
C PRO A 99 -6.35 -17.53 -14.20
N GLU A 100 -5.36 -18.32 -14.63
CA GLU A 100 -3.97 -17.88 -14.80
C GLU A 100 -3.85 -16.72 -15.81
N PRO A 101 -3.07 -15.67 -15.51
CA PRO A 101 -2.91 -14.51 -16.37
C PRO A 101 -1.98 -14.80 -17.57
N ALA A 102 -2.45 -14.46 -18.77
CA ALA A 102 -1.79 -14.78 -20.04
C ALA A 102 -0.58 -13.90 -20.44
N SER A 103 -0.16 -12.90 -19.63
CA SER A 103 0.99 -12.03 -19.96
C SER A 103 1.62 -11.37 -18.73
N GLU A 104 2.95 -11.20 -18.73
CA GLU A 104 3.73 -10.63 -17.62
C GLU A 104 3.36 -9.17 -17.27
N HIS A 105 3.05 -8.32 -18.25
CA HIS A 105 2.63 -6.93 -17.97
C HIS A 105 1.23 -6.84 -17.34
N ARG A 106 0.24 -7.58 -17.85
CA ARG A 106 -1.08 -7.70 -17.18
C ARG A 106 -0.94 -8.38 -15.82
N TYR A 107 0.01 -9.28 -15.66
CA TYR A 107 0.33 -9.93 -14.41
C TYR A 107 0.84 -8.94 -13.36
N LEU A 108 1.79 -8.06 -13.70
CA LEU A 108 2.26 -7.00 -12.80
C LEU A 108 1.14 -6.01 -12.41
N LEU A 109 0.31 -5.59 -13.38
CA LEU A 109 -0.85 -4.74 -13.09
C LEU A 109 -1.87 -5.44 -12.17
N ASN A 110 -2.05 -6.74 -12.33
CA ASN A 110 -2.87 -7.58 -11.47
C ASN A 110 -2.26 -7.81 -10.08
N LEU A 111 -0.98 -7.53 -9.86
CA LEU A 111 -0.33 -7.57 -8.54
C LEU A 111 -0.36 -6.22 -7.83
N ILE A 112 -0.17 -5.12 -8.57
CA ILE A 112 -0.13 -3.76 -8.01
C ILE A 112 -1.50 -3.35 -7.48
N ARG A 113 -2.56 -3.56 -8.27
CA ARG A 113 -3.93 -3.17 -7.90
C ARG A 113 -4.40 -3.78 -6.58
N PRO A 114 -4.31 -5.10 -6.34
CA PRO A 114 -4.79 -5.68 -5.09
C PRO A 114 -3.94 -5.36 -3.85
N LEU A 115 -2.78 -4.70 -3.98
CA LEU A 115 -1.92 -4.37 -2.83
C LEU A 115 -1.80 -2.87 -2.61
N ILE A 116 -1.39 -2.15 -3.64
CA ILE A 116 -1.11 -0.71 -3.56
C ILE A 116 -2.41 0.09 -3.45
N PHE A 117 -3.45 -0.27 -4.21
CA PHE A 117 -4.70 0.48 -4.17
C PHE A 117 -5.38 0.35 -2.82
N PRO A 118 -5.53 -0.84 -2.21
CA PRO A 118 -6.01 -0.98 -0.85
C PRO A 118 -5.30 -0.10 0.16
N PHE A 119 -3.96 -0.10 0.16
CA PHE A 119 -3.19 0.70 1.10
C PHE A 119 -3.47 2.18 0.95
N LEU A 120 -3.31 2.72 -0.26
CA LEU A 120 -3.51 4.14 -0.55
C LEU A 120 -4.97 4.56 -0.34
N LYS A 121 -5.92 3.70 -0.71
CA LYS A 121 -7.36 3.89 -0.48
C LYS A 121 -7.66 4.00 1.00
N ASP A 122 -7.13 3.12 1.84
CA ASP A 122 -7.36 3.15 3.28
C ASP A 122 -6.60 4.30 3.98
N CYS A 123 -5.44 4.70 3.46
CA CYS A 123 -4.76 5.93 3.91
C CYS A 123 -5.68 7.15 3.77
N VAL A 124 -6.42 7.23 2.66
CA VAL A 124 -7.38 8.31 2.41
C VAL A 124 -8.67 8.11 3.20
N ARG A 125 -9.31 6.96 3.09
CA ARG A 125 -10.65 6.73 3.61
C ARG A 125 -10.68 6.63 5.14
N ILE A 126 -9.71 5.93 5.72
CA ILE A 126 -9.61 5.70 7.16
C ILE A 126 -8.69 6.75 7.77
N GLY A 127 -7.49 6.90 7.21
CA GLY A 127 -6.47 7.81 7.71
C GLY A 127 -6.75 9.29 7.42
N GLN A 128 -7.68 9.60 6.49
CA GLN A 128 -7.99 10.95 6.01
C GLN A 128 -6.77 11.67 5.40
N LEU A 129 -5.74 10.90 5.01
CA LEU A 129 -4.48 11.41 4.47
C LEU A 129 -4.66 11.89 3.02
N ALA A 130 -4.17 13.08 2.74
CA ALA A 130 -4.13 13.62 1.40
C ALA A 130 -3.00 12.95 0.60
N LEU A 131 -3.35 12.36 -0.54
CA LEU A 131 -2.40 11.85 -1.53
C LEU A 131 -2.04 12.94 -2.53
N ARG A 132 -0.89 12.79 -3.19
CA ARG A 132 -0.56 13.57 -4.40
C ARG A 132 -1.48 13.16 -5.55
N ASP A 133 -1.63 14.03 -6.55
CA ASP A 133 -2.46 13.76 -7.73
C ASP A 133 -1.88 12.66 -8.62
N SER A 134 -0.55 12.53 -8.63
CA SER A 134 0.19 11.48 -9.30
C SER A 134 1.05 10.74 -8.29
N ILE A 135 1.00 9.40 -8.36
CA ILE A 135 1.72 8.48 -7.50
C ILE A 135 2.66 7.65 -8.37
N ASP A 136 3.96 7.92 -8.21
CA ASP A 136 5.01 7.17 -8.88
C ASP A 136 5.28 5.85 -8.13
N LEU A 137 5.55 4.77 -8.87
CA LEU A 137 6.02 3.52 -8.28
C LEU A 137 7.00 2.80 -9.19
N ALA A 138 7.90 2.04 -8.57
CA ALA A 138 8.86 1.18 -9.23
C ALA A 138 8.68 -0.26 -8.78
N VAL A 139 8.66 -1.19 -9.74
CA VAL A 139 8.67 -2.64 -9.48
C VAL A 139 10.08 -3.16 -9.68
N LEU A 140 10.61 -3.87 -8.69
CA LEU A 140 11.94 -4.44 -8.70
C LEU A 140 11.90 -5.95 -8.54
N GLN A 141 12.84 -6.62 -9.21
CA GLN A 141 13.16 -8.04 -9.06
C GLN A 141 14.67 -8.15 -8.89
N ASP A 142 15.15 -8.81 -7.83
CA ASP A 142 16.59 -8.93 -7.53
C ASP A 142 17.34 -7.58 -7.60
N SER A 143 16.72 -6.51 -7.08
CA SER A 143 17.21 -5.11 -7.12
C SER A 143 17.27 -4.45 -8.50
N ARG A 144 16.86 -5.15 -9.57
CA ARG A 144 16.72 -4.57 -10.91
C ARG A 144 15.34 -3.95 -11.08
N VAL A 145 15.28 -2.73 -11.60
CA VAL A 145 14.01 -2.10 -11.98
C VAL A 145 13.43 -2.81 -13.19
N MET A 146 12.21 -3.33 -13.04
CA MET A 146 11.46 -4.04 -14.07
C MET A 146 10.42 -3.15 -14.75
N ALA A 147 9.81 -2.26 -13.98
CA ALA A 147 8.86 -1.28 -14.50
C ALA A 147 8.83 -0.06 -13.59
N GLU A 148 8.57 1.09 -14.20
CA GLU A 148 8.16 2.32 -13.54
C GLU A 148 6.75 2.63 -14.02
N LEU A 149 5.87 3.00 -13.09
CA LEU A 149 4.46 3.22 -13.34
C LEU A 149 4.03 4.48 -12.62
N GLU A 150 3.12 5.20 -13.26
CA GLU A 150 2.48 6.38 -12.71
C GLU A 150 0.99 6.06 -12.53
N LEU A 151 0.48 6.26 -11.32
CA LEU A 151 -0.92 6.08 -11.00
C LEU A 151 -1.57 7.44 -10.76
N ALA A 152 -2.69 7.69 -11.43
CA ALA A 152 -3.49 8.87 -11.13
C ALA A 152 -4.31 8.61 -9.86
N ARG A 153 -4.36 9.59 -8.95
CA ARG A 153 -5.08 9.49 -7.67
C ARG A 153 -6.55 9.08 -7.85
N ASP A 154 -7.20 9.59 -8.89
CA ASP A 154 -8.61 9.33 -9.21
C ASP A 154 -8.89 7.87 -9.59
N GLN A 155 -7.88 7.12 -10.01
CA GLN A 155 -7.96 5.67 -10.23
C GLN A 155 -7.98 4.90 -8.91
N ILE A 156 -7.48 5.50 -7.82
CA ILE A 156 -7.38 4.88 -6.49
C ILE A 156 -8.58 5.30 -5.63
N VAL A 157 -8.84 6.61 -5.56
CA VAL A 157 -9.93 7.19 -4.76
C VAL A 157 -10.57 8.38 -5.47
N PRO A 158 -11.92 8.47 -5.50
CA PRO A 158 -12.61 9.58 -6.14
C PRO A 158 -12.38 10.90 -5.38
N ALA A 159 -12.47 10.88 -4.05
CA ALA A 159 -12.20 12.02 -3.17
C ALA A 159 -10.87 11.83 -2.43
N ASN A 160 -10.13 12.91 -2.26
CA ASN A 160 -8.86 12.89 -1.52
C ASN A 160 -9.09 13.10 -0.02
N GLY A 161 -8.08 12.76 0.80
CA GLY A 161 -8.06 13.11 2.21
C GLY A 161 -7.79 14.59 2.42
N SER A 162 -8.08 15.08 3.63
CA SER A 162 -7.89 16.48 4.02
C SER A 162 -6.62 16.71 4.85
N ILE A 163 -6.02 15.63 5.39
CA ILE A 163 -4.84 15.71 6.26
C ILE A 163 -3.57 15.66 5.43
N VAL A 164 -2.87 16.79 5.37
CA VAL A 164 -1.53 16.90 4.79
C VAL A 164 -0.50 16.54 5.87
N LEU A 165 0.47 15.66 5.56
CA LEU A 165 1.41 15.15 6.58
C LEU A 165 2.40 16.21 7.07
N TRP A 166 2.70 17.19 6.22
CA TRP A 166 3.49 18.34 6.60
C TRP A 166 3.24 19.49 5.62
N ASN A 167 2.88 20.67 6.14
CA ASN A 167 3.00 21.89 5.34
C ASN A 167 4.40 22.43 5.59
N LEU A 168 5.25 22.48 4.56
CA LEU A 168 6.35 23.42 4.58
C LEU A 168 5.73 24.84 4.68
N PRO A 169 6.15 25.67 5.66
CA PRO A 169 5.80 27.09 5.64
C PRO A 169 6.38 27.79 4.40
#